data_AF-A0A0K6ILS9-F1
#
_entry.id   AF-A0A0K6ILS9-F1
#
_cell.length_a   1.000
_cell.length_b   1.000
_cell.length_c   1.000
_cell.angle_alpha   90.00
_cell.angle_beta   90.00
_cell.angle_gamma   90.00
#
_symmetry.space_group_name_H-M   'P 1'
#
loop_
_entity.id
_entity.type
_entity.pdbx_description
1 polymer ?
#
loop_
_entity_poly.entity_id
_entity_poly.type
_entity_poly.pdbx_seq_one_letter_code
_entity_poly.pdbx_strand_id
1 'polypeptide(L)'
;MKAVKLTLAAVAIAVSAGAMADNSGRGMEHGEMDHGSMPDVSMNHDGMGSMMHSTYPEDGAMMMAPVEHLSLHFTQPMQVMNVKLVGSDGKPVALKYKRGGEAMQEFTINLPKLEPDTYQVHWKAKGQDGHMMDGAYGFMQH
;
A
#
# COMPACT_ATOMS: atom_id res chain seq x y z
N MET A 1 37.25 -3.38 3.69
CA MET A 1 35.82 -3.47 3.33
C MET A 1 35.19 -4.52 4.26
N LYS A 2 34.31 -4.12 5.17
CA LYS A 2 33.72 -5.04 6.16
C LYS A 2 32.45 -5.66 5.58
N ALA A 3 32.41 -6.99 5.47
CA ALA A 3 31.24 -7.74 5.04
C ALA A 3 30.23 -7.82 6.20
N VAL A 4 29.01 -7.34 5.98
CA VAL A 4 27.89 -7.50 6.91
C VAL A 4 27.11 -8.74 6.49
N LYS A 5 27.09 -9.76 7.34
CA LYS A 5 26.19 -10.91 7.21
C LYS A 5 24.84 -10.52 7.82
N LEU A 6 23.78 -10.47 7.02
CA LEU A 6 22.41 -10.28 7.48
C LEU A 6 21.67 -11.62 7.44
N THR A 7 21.28 -12.11 8.61
CA THR A 7 20.39 -13.27 8.77
C THR A 7 18.95 -12.78 8.66
N LEU A 8 18.18 -13.31 7.70
CA LEU A 8 16.75 -13.00 7.53
C LEU A 8 15.91 -13.97 8.38
N ALA A 9 15.04 -13.43 9.23
CA ALA A 9 13.94 -14.16 9.87
C ALA A 9 12.68 -14.00 9.00
N ALA A 10 12.08 -15.12 8.59
CA ALA A 10 10.84 -15.13 7.82
C ALA A 10 9.64 -14.89 8.75
N VAL A 11 8.80 -13.90 8.41
CA VAL A 11 7.48 -13.71 9.02
C VAL A 11 6.45 -14.13 7.98
N ALA A 12 5.71 -15.21 8.27
CA ALA A 12 4.56 -15.63 7.49
C ALA A 12 3.35 -14.77 7.87
N ILE A 13 2.67 -14.18 6.89
CA ILE A 13 1.39 -13.49 7.07
C ILE A 13 0.35 -14.30 6.30
N ALA A 14 -0.63 -14.84 7.02
CA ALA A 14 -1.75 -15.57 6.47
C ALA A 14 -2.74 -14.59 5.81
N VAL A 15 -3.21 -14.93 4.61
CA VAL A 15 -4.27 -14.19 3.91
C VAL A 15 -5.59 -14.89 4.23
N SER A 16 -6.47 -14.21 4.96
CA SER A 16 -7.83 -14.69 5.24
C SER A 16 -8.78 -14.32 4.10
N ALA A 17 -9.30 -15.33 3.41
CA ALA A 17 -10.37 -15.19 2.42
C ALA A 17 -11.72 -15.02 3.12
N GLY A 18 -12.39 -13.90 2.90
CA GLY A 18 -13.77 -13.67 3.35
C GLY A 18 -14.77 -14.28 2.35
N ALA A 19 -15.50 -15.30 2.79
CA ALA A 19 -16.67 -15.83 2.10
C ALA A 19 -17.92 -15.03 2.49
N MET A 20 -18.77 -14.66 1.53
CA MET A 20 -20.10 -14.10 1.79
C MET A 20 -21.16 -15.21 1.62
N ALA A 21 -21.87 -15.49 2.71
CA ALA A 21 -22.98 -16.42 2.79
C ALA A 21 -24.33 -15.69 2.75
N ASP A 22 -25.28 -16.32 2.09
CA ASP A 22 -26.71 -16.03 1.96
C ASP A 22 -27.44 -15.96 3.32
N ASN A 23 -28.46 -15.09 3.46
CA ASN A 23 -29.65 -15.45 4.22
C ASN A 23 -30.88 -14.60 3.86
N SER A 24 -31.99 -15.29 3.70
CA SER A 24 -33.31 -14.83 3.29
C SER A 24 -34.17 -14.27 4.44
N GLY A 25 -34.98 -13.24 4.13
CA GLY A 25 -36.41 -13.11 4.53
C GLY A 25 -36.81 -12.62 5.93
N ARG A 26 -37.59 -11.53 5.97
CA ARG A 26 -38.86 -11.35 6.73
C ARG A 26 -39.46 -9.94 6.52
N GLY A 27 -40.77 -9.87 6.26
CA GLY A 27 -41.51 -8.62 6.10
C GLY A 27 -42.16 -8.09 7.39
N MET A 28 -42.79 -6.91 7.31
CA MET A 28 -44.08 -6.46 7.90
C MET A 28 -44.24 -4.92 7.77
N GLU A 29 -45.50 -4.48 7.73
CA GLU A 29 -46.06 -3.17 7.33
C GLU A 29 -45.88 -1.94 8.26
N HIS A 30 -46.06 -0.76 7.64
CA HIS A 30 -46.69 0.54 8.02
C HIS A 30 -46.55 1.16 9.43
N GLY A 31 -46.15 2.44 9.47
CA GLY A 31 -46.33 3.37 10.60
C GLY A 31 -45.60 4.72 10.40
N GLU A 32 -46.30 5.82 10.65
CA GLU A 32 -45.99 7.22 10.30
C GLU A 32 -44.93 7.92 11.18
N MET A 33 -44.11 8.77 10.54
CA MET A 33 -43.28 9.93 10.97
C MET A 33 -42.92 10.19 12.46
N ASP A 34 -41.62 10.19 12.77
CA ASP A 34 -40.98 11.13 13.73
C ASP A 34 -39.51 11.40 13.37
N HIS A 35 -39.07 12.64 13.59
CA HIS A 35 -37.72 13.13 13.28
C HIS A 35 -36.70 12.64 14.31
N GLY A 36 -35.83 11.69 13.95
CA GLY A 36 -34.64 11.43 14.76
C GLY A 36 -34.13 10.01 14.69
N SER A 37 -33.38 9.70 13.63
CA SER A 37 -32.20 8.82 13.65
C SER A 37 -31.73 8.77 12.21
N MET A 38 -30.66 9.52 11.92
CA MET A 38 -29.88 9.26 10.71
C MET A 38 -29.54 7.76 10.73
N PRO A 39 -29.58 7.06 9.58
CA PRO A 39 -28.98 5.74 9.53
C PRO A 39 -27.55 5.89 10.04
N ASP A 40 -27.13 5.00 10.93
CA ASP A 40 -25.73 4.63 11.05
C ASP A 40 -25.30 4.23 9.63
N VAL A 41 -24.93 5.23 8.84
CA VAL A 41 -23.99 5.06 7.77
C VAL A 41 -22.76 4.67 8.55
N SER A 42 -22.62 3.36 8.77
CA SER A 42 -21.33 2.71 8.86
C SER A 42 -20.51 3.42 7.80
N MET A 43 -19.71 4.39 8.27
CA MET A 43 -18.74 5.08 7.47
C MET A 43 -17.80 3.96 7.11
N ASN A 44 -18.09 3.29 5.98
CA ASN A 44 -17.10 2.60 5.21
C ASN A 44 -16.03 3.65 5.06
N HIS A 45 -14.97 3.47 5.84
CA HIS A 45 -13.96 4.48 6.10
C HIS A 45 -13.02 4.52 4.89
N ASP A 46 -13.58 4.51 3.68
CA ASP A 46 -12.89 4.64 2.39
C ASP A 46 -12.54 6.11 2.09
N GLY A 47 -12.58 6.99 3.10
CA GLY A 47 -12.53 8.44 2.94
C GLY A 47 -11.69 9.23 3.95
N MET A 48 -11.00 8.60 4.90
CA MET A 48 -10.01 9.33 5.72
C MET A 48 -8.60 9.20 5.13
N GLY A 49 -8.36 10.01 4.10
CA GLY A 49 -7.04 10.48 3.70
C GLY A 49 -6.15 9.50 2.94
N SER A 50 -6.33 9.40 1.63
CA SER A 50 -5.24 8.97 0.74
C SER A 50 -4.08 9.97 0.89
N MET A 51 -3.14 9.68 1.79
CA MET A 51 -1.89 10.45 1.93
C MET A 51 -0.94 10.19 0.76
N MET A 52 -1.20 9.16 -0.03
CA MET A 52 -0.57 8.91 -1.31
C MET A 52 -1.24 9.81 -2.37
N HIS A 53 -0.50 10.75 -2.94
CA HIS A 53 -0.96 11.59 -4.03
C HIS A 53 -0.84 10.89 -5.39
N SER A 54 0.33 10.32 -5.68
CA SER A 54 0.60 9.57 -6.90
C SER A 54 1.82 8.67 -6.76
N THR A 55 1.86 7.57 -7.52
CA THR A 55 2.99 6.66 -7.58
C THR A 55 3.52 6.58 -9.00
N TYR A 56 4.81 6.31 -9.14
CA TYR A 56 5.42 5.86 -10.38
C TYR A 56 6.17 4.55 -10.13
N PRO A 57 5.92 3.49 -10.90
CA PRO A 57 4.76 3.28 -11.76
C PRO A 57 3.42 3.48 -11.02
N GLU A 58 2.36 3.79 -11.75
CA GLU A 58 1.01 3.88 -11.19
C GLU A 58 0.51 2.51 -10.74
N ASP A 59 -0.44 2.48 -9.80
CA ASP A 59 -1.09 1.23 -9.40
C ASP A 59 -1.79 0.58 -10.61
N GLY A 60 -1.47 -0.69 -10.86
CA GLY A 60 -1.94 -1.46 -12.01
C GLY A 60 -1.24 -1.14 -13.33
N ALA A 61 -0.19 -0.29 -13.35
CA ALA A 61 0.49 0.07 -14.59
C ALA A 61 1.21 -1.12 -15.26
N MET A 62 1.20 -1.15 -16.59
CA MET A 62 1.95 -2.12 -17.39
C MET A 62 3.11 -1.42 -18.12
N MET A 63 4.33 -1.68 -17.64
CA MET A 63 5.54 -1.02 -18.06
C MET A 63 6.19 -1.78 -19.22
N MET A 64 6.10 -1.21 -20.42
CA MET A 64 6.72 -1.77 -21.64
C MET A 64 8.23 -1.55 -21.71
N ALA A 65 8.72 -0.56 -20.96
CA ALA A 65 10.15 -0.29 -20.80
C ALA A 65 10.61 -0.70 -19.39
N PRO A 66 11.91 -0.99 -19.19
CA PRO A 66 12.45 -1.29 -17.87
C PRO A 66 12.21 -0.13 -16.89
N VAL A 67 11.58 -0.42 -15.76
CA VAL A 67 11.42 0.58 -14.69
C VAL A 67 12.76 0.80 -14.00
N GLU A 68 13.30 2.01 -14.12
CA GLU A 68 14.60 2.36 -13.53
C GLU A 68 14.48 2.95 -12.13
N HIS A 69 13.30 3.43 -11.76
CA HIS A 69 13.04 4.03 -10.45
C HIS A 69 11.57 3.91 -10.04
N LEU A 70 11.33 3.90 -8.73
CA LEU A 70 10.02 4.14 -8.14
C LEU A 70 9.96 5.57 -7.63
N SER A 71 8.83 6.24 -7.79
CA SER A 71 8.54 7.53 -7.15
C SER A 71 7.26 7.43 -6.34
N LEU A 72 7.32 7.86 -5.09
CA LEU A 72 6.18 7.97 -4.20
C LEU A 72 5.95 9.45 -3.90
N HIS A 73 4.82 10.00 -4.35
CA HIS A 73 4.40 11.36 -4.02
C HIS A 73 3.33 11.30 -2.94
N PHE A 74 3.63 11.90 -1.80
CA PHE A 74 2.74 12.05 -0.67
C PHE A 74 2.09 13.43 -0.69
N THR A 75 0.87 13.54 -0.18
CA THR A 75 0.17 14.83 -0.04
C THR A 75 0.82 15.76 0.99
N GLN A 76 1.64 15.21 1.88
CA GLN A 76 2.39 15.93 2.92
C GLN A 76 3.79 15.33 3.12
N PRO A 77 4.76 16.08 3.69
CA PRO A 77 6.09 15.56 3.97
C PRO A 77 6.04 14.34 4.90
N MET A 78 6.49 13.19 4.41
CA MET A 78 6.47 11.94 5.13
C MET A 78 7.88 11.34 5.24
N GLN A 79 8.16 10.74 6.38
CA GLN A 79 9.43 10.07 6.62
C GLN A 79 9.30 8.59 6.24
N VAL A 80 9.89 8.21 5.10
CA VAL A 80 9.81 6.82 4.62
C VAL A 80 10.66 5.90 5.50
N MET A 81 9.99 4.98 6.19
CA MET A 81 10.59 4.04 7.12
C MET A 81 11.05 2.77 6.40
N ASN A 82 10.20 2.28 5.49
CA ASN A 82 10.46 1.04 4.78
C ASN A 82 9.71 1.00 3.44
N VAL A 83 10.40 0.56 2.40
CA VAL A 83 9.86 0.18 1.10
C VAL A 83 10.40 -1.19 0.73
N LYS A 84 9.51 -2.06 0.25
CA LYS A 84 9.81 -3.41 -0.25
C LYS A 84 9.18 -3.56 -1.62
N LEU A 85 9.94 -4.13 -2.55
CA LEU A 85 9.47 -4.56 -3.85
C LEU A 85 9.50 -6.08 -3.86
N VAL A 86 8.41 -6.73 -4.23
CA VAL A 86 8.25 -8.20 -4.22
C VAL A 86 7.76 -8.64 -5.58
N GLY A 87 8.41 -9.62 -6.20
CA GLY A 87 7.97 -10.22 -7.47
C GLY A 87 6.76 -11.15 -7.28
N SER A 88 6.20 -11.66 -8.37
CA SER A 88 5.03 -12.55 -8.32
C SER A 88 5.39 -13.92 -7.72
N ASP A 89 6.67 -14.29 -7.80
CA ASP A 89 7.25 -15.45 -7.13
C ASP A 89 7.42 -15.29 -5.61
N GLY A 90 7.04 -14.13 -5.06
CA GLY A 90 7.17 -13.79 -3.65
C GLY A 90 8.60 -13.44 -3.21
N LYS A 91 9.55 -13.33 -4.15
CA LYS A 91 10.93 -12.97 -3.82
C LYS A 91 11.08 -11.45 -3.70
N PRO A 92 11.67 -10.94 -2.61
CA PRO A 92 11.93 -9.53 -2.47
C PRO A 92 13.11 -9.10 -3.36
N VAL A 93 12.93 -7.97 -4.06
CA VAL A 93 14.00 -7.32 -4.83
C VAL A 93 14.83 -6.45 -3.88
N ALA A 94 16.15 -6.57 -3.98
CA ALA A 94 17.07 -5.80 -3.14
C ALA A 94 17.08 -4.32 -3.57
N LEU A 95 16.44 -3.46 -2.78
CA LEU A 95 16.42 -2.01 -2.97
C LEU A 95 17.53 -1.34 -2.17
N LYS A 96 18.21 -0.35 -2.76
CA LYS A 96 19.22 0.47 -2.08
C LYS A 96 18.71 1.90 -1.90
N TYR A 97 18.26 2.22 -0.69
CA TYR A 97 17.82 3.58 -0.32
C TYR A 97 18.19 3.87 1.14
N LYS A 98 18.22 5.17 1.50
CA LYS A 98 18.42 5.60 2.89
C LYS A 98 17.10 5.51 3.64
N ARG A 99 17.00 4.57 4.59
CA ARG A 99 15.87 4.45 5.51
C ARG A 99 15.89 5.58 6.54
N GLY A 100 14.72 6.09 6.90
CA GLY A 100 14.60 7.08 7.97
C GLY A 100 15.32 8.38 7.68
N GLY A 101 15.37 8.78 6.39
CA GLY A 101 15.84 10.10 5.98
C GLY A 101 14.94 11.22 6.48
N GLU A 102 15.03 12.39 5.86
CA GLU A 102 14.17 13.52 6.20
C GLU A 102 12.72 13.26 5.76
N ALA A 103 11.77 14.02 6.33
CA ALA A 103 10.39 14.00 5.87
C ALA A 103 10.29 14.73 4.54
N MET A 104 9.82 14.04 3.49
CA MET A 104 9.76 14.55 2.12
C MET A 104 8.42 14.18 1.47
N GLN A 105 7.96 15.03 0.56
CA GLN A 105 6.73 14.78 -0.20
C GLN A 105 6.99 13.81 -1.36
N GLU A 106 8.16 13.89 -1.98
CA GLU A 106 8.55 13.01 -3.07
C GLU A 106 9.68 12.10 -2.59
N PHE A 107 9.50 10.80 -2.78
CA PHE A 107 10.52 9.80 -2.46
C PHE A 107 10.82 8.93 -3.66
N THR A 108 12.06 9.00 -4.13
CA THR A 108 12.53 8.28 -5.31
C THR A 108 13.53 7.19 -4.94
N ILE A 109 13.33 5.99 -5.49
CA ILE A 109 14.20 4.83 -5.27
C ILE A 109 14.65 4.30 -6.62
N ASN A 110 15.96 4.29 -6.86
CA ASN A 110 16.51 3.60 -8.02
C ASN A 110 16.31 2.09 -7.90
N LEU A 111 15.77 1.49 -8.94
CA LEU A 111 15.57 0.05 -9.04
C LEU A 111 16.78 -0.59 -9.74
N PRO A 112 17.15 -1.82 -9.37
CA PRO A 112 17.97 -2.65 -10.22
C PRO A 112 17.18 -3.01 -11.49
N LYS A 113 17.86 -3.57 -12.50
CA LYS A 113 17.18 -4.10 -13.68
C LYS A 113 16.19 -5.18 -13.26
N LEU A 114 14.90 -4.91 -13.45
CA LEU A 114 13.82 -5.85 -13.18
C LEU A 114 13.67 -6.83 -14.35
N GLU A 115 13.33 -8.07 -14.02
CA GLU A 115 12.89 -9.05 -15.02
C GLU A 115 11.40 -8.84 -15.32
N PRO A 116 10.91 -9.30 -16.49
CA PRO A 116 9.49 -9.28 -16.82
C PRO A 116 8.67 -10.08 -15.79
N ASP A 117 7.94 -9.39 -14.93
CA ASP A 117 7.11 -9.98 -13.88
C ASP A 117 6.11 -8.94 -13.33
N THR A 118 5.15 -9.41 -12.53
CA THR A 118 4.30 -8.54 -11.72
C THR A 118 4.96 -8.28 -10.38
N TYR A 119 5.13 -7.00 -10.04
CA TYR A 119 5.72 -6.58 -8.78
C TYR A 119 4.71 -5.91 -7.87
N GLN A 120 4.86 -6.14 -6.57
CA GLN A 120 4.12 -5.50 -5.49
C GLN A 120 5.06 -4.61 -4.68
N VAL A 121 4.71 -3.33 -4.58
CA VAL A 121 5.43 -2.34 -3.78
C VAL A 121 4.68 -2.18 -2.46
N HIS A 122 5.34 -2.50 -1.36
CA HIS A 122 4.85 -2.23 -0.01
C HIS A 122 5.66 -1.10 0.60
N TRP A 123 4.98 -0.05 1.07
CA TRP A 123 5.63 1.08 1.70
C TRP A 123 5.07 1.32 3.10
N LYS A 124 5.91 1.90 3.95
CA LYS A 124 5.59 2.34 5.30
C LYS A 124 6.30 3.65 5.56
N ALA A 125 5.53 4.66 5.94
CA ALA A 125 6.00 6.02 6.17
C ALA A 125 5.40 6.58 7.46
N LYS A 126 6.05 7.59 8.03
CA LYS A 126 5.59 8.29 9.22
C LYS A 126 5.31 9.74 8.87
N GLY A 127 4.11 10.21 9.13
CA GLY A 127 3.77 11.64 9.00
C GLY A 127 4.44 12.47 10.11
N GLN A 128 4.52 13.79 9.91
CA GLN A 128 5.05 14.71 10.94
C GLN A 128 4.24 14.67 12.25
N ASP A 129 2.94 14.36 12.14
CA ASP A 129 2.02 14.17 13.28
C ASP A 129 2.35 12.92 14.11
N GLY A 130 3.25 12.07 13.63
CA GLY A 130 3.69 10.87 14.32
C GLY A 130 2.93 9.61 13.94
N HIS A 131 1.80 9.75 13.23
CA HIS A 131 1.06 8.63 12.66
C HIS A 131 1.87 7.86 11.63
N MET A 132 1.84 6.54 11.77
CA MET A 132 2.45 5.60 10.84
C MET A 132 1.40 5.20 9.81
N MET A 133 1.77 5.33 8.53
CA MET A 133 0.95 4.91 7.40
C MET A 133 1.69 3.83 6.63
N ASP A 134 0.92 2.90 6.08
CA ASP A 134 1.42 1.95 5.11
C ASP A 134 0.42 1.74 3.98
N GLY A 135 0.93 1.20 2.89
CA GLY A 135 0.15 0.91 1.71
C GLY A 135 0.88 -0.06 0.81
N ALA A 136 0.14 -0.58 -0.16
CA ALA A 136 0.68 -1.44 -1.20
C ALA A 136 0.05 -1.09 -2.54
N TYR A 137 0.82 -1.24 -3.61
CA TYR A 137 0.36 -1.11 -4.99
C TYR A 137 1.12 -2.06 -5.89
N GLY A 138 0.53 -2.46 -7.00
CA GLY A 138 1.11 -3.41 -7.95
C GLY A 138 1.41 -2.77 -9.30
N PHE A 139 2.43 -3.27 -10.01
CA PHE A 139 2.64 -2.95 -11.43
C PHE A 139 3.27 -4.15 -12.15
N MET A 140 3.15 -4.20 -13.48
CA MET A 140 3.74 -5.24 -14.31
C MET A 140 4.92 -4.69 -15.12
N GLN A 141 6.05 -5.38 -15.08
CA GLN A 141 7.17 -5.19 -15.99
C GLN A 141 7.03 -6.18 -17.15
N HIS A 142 7.10 -5.69 -18.39
CA HIS A 142 7.20 -6.53 -19.59
C HIS A 142 8.65 -6.76 -20.01
#